data_AF-A0A2U2RHM5-F1
#
_entry.id   AF-A0A2U2RHM5-F1
#
_cell.length_a   1.000
_cell.length_b   1.000
_cell.length_c   1.000
_cell.angle_alpha   90.00
_cell.angle_beta   90.00
_cell.angle_gamma   90.00
#
_symmetry.space_group_name_H-M   'P 1'
#
loop_
_entity.id
_entity.type
_entity.pdbx_description
1 polymer ?
#
loop_
_entity_poly.entity_id
_entity_poly.type
_entity_poly.pdbx_seq_one_letter_code
_entity_poly.pdbx_strand_id
1 'polypeptide(L)'
;MTKWKIEPISVQSLLEKFSEENDSLAEKLSEDTIQGCYSGLEWGGSTTAAVPEALTNLFEDQQANFDTIMNGISAGATGVNNATIAYNRGQEDMAGTFQSKAVAAADDGDFSYFDDHGYLN
;
A
#
# COMPACT_ATOMS: atom_id res chain seq x y z
N MET A 1 1.36 -9.08 -25.74
CA MET A 1 1.08 -8.84 -24.31
C MET A 1 2.38 -8.38 -23.66
N THR A 2 2.44 -7.15 -23.16
CA THR A 2 3.60 -6.65 -22.40
C THR A 2 3.74 -7.50 -21.15
N LYS A 3 4.86 -8.23 -21.00
CA LYS A 3 5.14 -9.05 -19.81
C LYS A 3 5.00 -8.17 -18.57
N TRP A 4 4.04 -8.50 -17.70
CA TRP A 4 3.93 -7.91 -16.38
C TRP A 4 5.12 -8.41 -15.56
N LYS A 5 6.15 -7.57 -15.42
CA LYS A 5 7.30 -7.83 -14.56
C LYS A 5 7.19 -6.91 -13.36
N ILE A 6 6.84 -7.47 -12.21
CA ILE A 6 6.91 -6.75 -10.95
C ILE A 6 8.38 -6.70 -10.53
N GLU A 7 8.87 -5.51 -10.20
CA GLU A 7 10.19 -5.29 -9.63
C GLU A 7 10.05 -5.11 -8.11
N PRO A 8 10.35 -6.15 -7.29
CA PRO A 8 10.02 -6.13 -5.87
C PRO A 8 10.71 -5.00 -5.11
N ILE A 9 11.95 -4.67 -5.47
CA ILE A 9 12.72 -3.57 -4.86
C ILE A 9 12.04 -2.23 -5.15
N SER A 10 11.63 -1.99 -6.40
CA SER A 10 10.94 -0.77 -6.82
C SER A 10 9.59 -0.61 -6.09
N VAL A 11 8.86 -1.71 -5.89
CA VAL A 11 7.62 -1.72 -5.11
C VAL A 11 7.88 -1.45 -3.63
N GLN A 12 8.92 -2.06 -3.05
CA GLN A 12 9.29 -1.84 -1.65
C GLN A 12 9.65 -0.37 -1.39
N SER A 13 10.53 0.23 -2.19
CA SER A 13 10.91 1.64 -2.04
C SER A 13 9.71 2.58 -2.22
N LEU A 14 8.77 2.22 -3.08
CA LEU A 14 7.53 2.98 -3.24
C LEU A 14 6.66 2.89 -1.98
N LEU A 15 6.48 1.69 -1.42
CA LEU A 15 5.71 1.48 -0.19
C LEU A 15 6.35 2.16 1.03
N GLU A 16 7.68 2.15 1.14
CA GLU A 16 8.43 2.86 2.20
C GLU A 16 8.18 4.36 2.10
N LYS A 17 8.33 4.95 0.91
CA LYS A 17 8.04 6.37 0.68
C LYS A 17 6.58 6.72 0.98
N PHE A 18 5.65 5.85 0.60
CA PHE A 18 4.23 6.05 0.92
C PHE A 18 3.97 6.01 2.43
N SER A 19 4.65 5.13 3.17
CA SER A 19 4.55 5.09 4.63
C SER A 19 5.03 6.41 5.25
N GLU A 20 6.17 6.94 4.80
CA GLU A 20 6.70 8.23 5.28
C GLU A 20 5.73 9.40 5.00
N GLU A 21 5.15 9.45 3.80
CA GLU A 21 4.16 10.47 3.44
C GLU A 21 2.87 10.34 4.27
N ASN A 22 2.44 9.11 4.55
CA ASN A 22 1.27 8.81 5.38
C ASN A 22 1.49 9.18 6.85
N ASP A 23 2.66 8.89 7.39
CA ASP A 23 3.04 9.27 8.76
C ASP A 23 3.13 10.80 8.89
N SER A 24 3.69 11.48 7.88
CA SER A 24 3.73 12.95 7.84
C SER A 24 2.33 13.57 7.76
N LEU A 25 1.41 12.94 7.02
CA LEU A 25 0.02 13.38 6.95
C LEU A 25 -0.70 13.19 8.29
N ALA A 26 -0.51 12.04 8.93
CA ALA A 26 -1.07 11.74 10.25
C ALA A 26 -0.55 12.71 11.32
N GLU A 27 0.75 13.01 11.31
CA GLU A 27 1.37 13.98 12.22
C GLU A 27 0.76 15.38 12.06
N LYS A 28 0.57 15.85 10.82
CA LYS A 28 -0.01 17.18 10.55
C LYS A 28 -1.49 17.27 10.88
N LEU A 29 -2.21 16.15 10.88
CA LEU A 29 -3.62 16.05 11.26
C LEU A 29 -3.80 15.64 12.72
N SER A 30 -2.73 15.62 13.51
CA SER A 30 -2.79 15.29 14.92
C SER A 30 -3.64 16.28 15.70
N GLU A 31 -4.27 15.78 16.77
CA GLU A 31 -5.04 16.55 17.72
C GLU A 31 -4.22 17.72 18.30
N ASP A 32 -2.92 17.53 18.53
CA ASP A 32 -1.99 18.58 18.97
C ASP A 32 -1.86 19.74 17.97
N THR A 33 -1.79 19.44 16.67
CA THR A 33 -1.70 20.48 15.63
C THR A 33 -3.00 21.29 15.57
N ILE A 34 -4.13 20.60 15.71
CA ILE A 34 -5.47 21.22 15.77
C ILE A 34 -5.60 22.08 17.04
N GLN A 35 -5.13 21.59 18.19
CA GLN A 35 -5.11 22.31 19.47
C GLN A 35 -4.23 23.57 19.42
N GLY A 36 -3.12 23.51 18.68
CA GLY A 36 -2.26 24.65 18.38
C GLY A 36 -2.98 25.75 17.61
N CYS A 37 -3.82 25.37 16.63
CA CYS A 37 -4.66 26.33 15.91
C CYS A 37 -5.69 27.02 16.83
N TYR A 38 -6.28 26.31 17.79
CA TYR A 38 -7.20 26.92 18.76
C TYR A 38 -6.52 27.91 19.71
N SER A 39 -5.37 27.52 20.27
CA SER A 39 -4.57 28.41 21.13
C SER A 39 -4.17 29.68 20.37
N GLY A 40 -3.90 29.53 19.07
CA GLY A 40 -3.63 30.63 18.15
C GLY A 40 -4.85 31.48 17.76
N LEU A 41 -6.06 31.20 18.26
CA LEU A 41 -7.29 31.99 18.03
C LEU A 41 -7.83 32.64 19.31
N GLU A 42 -7.39 32.20 20.48
CA GLU A 42 -7.77 32.80 21.77
C GLU A 42 -7.38 34.29 21.90
N TRP A 43 -6.36 34.75 21.16
CA TRP A 43 -5.92 36.15 21.18
C TRP A 43 -6.98 37.14 20.68
N GLY A 44 -7.99 36.70 19.94
CA GLY A 44 -9.03 37.58 19.36
C GLY A 44 -10.21 37.91 20.30
N GLY A 45 -10.26 37.31 21.50
CA GLY A 45 -11.28 37.60 22.50
C GLY A 45 -12.72 37.35 22.04
N SER A 46 -13.69 38.08 22.60
CA SER A 46 -15.12 37.88 22.33
C SER A 46 -15.55 38.15 20.88
N THR A 47 -14.77 38.94 20.13
CA THR A 47 -15.05 39.29 18.72
C THR A 47 -14.86 38.10 17.78
N THR A 48 -13.95 37.18 18.12
CA THR A 48 -13.65 35.99 17.30
C THR A 48 -14.12 34.70 17.94
N ALA A 49 -14.87 34.74 19.05
CA ALA A 49 -15.27 33.54 19.81
C ALA A 49 -16.06 32.50 18.99
N ALA A 50 -16.77 32.92 17.93
CA ALA A 50 -17.46 32.00 17.01
C ALA A 50 -16.52 31.27 16.04
N VAL A 51 -15.29 31.75 15.84
CA VAL A 51 -14.32 31.20 14.89
C VAL A 51 -13.71 29.88 15.40
N PRO A 52 -13.24 29.77 16.66
CA PRO A 52 -12.83 28.50 17.24
C PRO A 52 -13.92 27.43 17.17
N GLU A 53 -15.15 27.77 17.53
CA GLU A 53 -16.29 26.83 17.52
C GLU A 53 -16.62 26.33 16.12
N ALA A 54 -16.62 27.21 15.12
CA ALA A 54 -16.80 26.82 13.72
C ALA A 54 -15.66 25.93 13.20
N LEU A 55 -14.43 26.17 13.64
CA LEU A 55 -13.28 25.31 13.33
C LEU A 55 -13.40 23.94 13.99
N THR A 56 -13.89 23.85 15.23
CA THR A 56 -14.16 22.57 15.89
C THR A 56 -15.15 21.73 15.14
N ASN A 57 -16.31 22.30 14.80
CA ASN A 57 -17.31 21.60 14.02
C ASN A 57 -16.77 21.17 12.65
N LEU A 58 -15.94 22.01 12.00
CA LEU A 58 -15.30 21.66 10.74
C LEU A 58 -14.32 20.49 10.91
N PHE A 59 -13.48 20.49 11.94
CA PHE A 59 -12.52 19.41 12.17
C PHE A 59 -13.21 18.09 12.53
N GLU A 60 -14.26 18.13 13.35
CA GLU A 60 -15.09 16.97 13.65
C GLU A 60 -15.75 16.40 12.38
N ASP A 61 -16.31 17.27 11.52
CA ASP A 61 -16.90 16.86 10.24
C ASP A 61 -15.85 16.27 9.27
N GLN A 62 -14.62 16.80 9.28
CA GLN A 62 -13.56 16.32 8.38
C GLN A 62 -12.84 15.08 8.91
N GLN A 63 -12.91 14.77 10.21
CA GLN A 63 -12.23 13.63 10.81
C GLN A 63 -12.63 12.31 10.13
N ALA A 64 -13.92 12.10 9.89
CA ALA A 64 -14.41 10.91 9.20
C ALA A 64 -13.90 10.81 7.74
N ASN A 65 -13.74 11.96 7.06
CA ASN A 65 -13.17 12.00 5.71
C ASN A 65 -11.68 11.65 5.73
N PHE A 66 -10.92 12.17 6.71
CA PHE A 66 -9.52 11.85 6.88
C PHE A 66 -9.31 10.37 7.19
N ASP A 67 -10.09 9.80 8.11
CA ASP A 67 -10.04 8.38 8.42
C ASP A 67 -10.31 7.52 7.19
N THR A 68 -11.29 7.91 6.37
CA THR A 68 -11.61 7.21 5.12
C THR A 68 -10.43 7.23 4.14
N ILE A 69 -9.76 8.38 4.00
CA ILE A 69 -8.58 8.52 3.14
C ILE A 69 -7.42 7.68 3.66
N MET A 70 -7.11 7.77 4.96
CA MET A 70 -6.05 7.00 5.61
C MET A 70 -6.27 5.48 5.50
N ASN A 71 -7.52 5.04 5.70
CA ASN A 71 -7.90 3.64 5.51
C ASN A 71 -7.74 3.19 4.05
N GLY A 72 -8.12 4.05 3.09
CA GLY A 72 -7.94 3.76 1.66
C GLY A 72 -6.47 3.62 1.27
N ILE A 73 -5.61 4.52 1.75
CA ILE A 73 -4.16 4.47 1.55
C ILE A 73 -3.59 3.16 2.14
N SER A 74 -3.94 2.86 3.39
CA SER A 74 -3.46 1.65 4.09
C SER A 74 -3.91 0.35 3.40
N ALA A 75 -5.16 0.32 2.93
CA ALA A 75 -5.69 -0.81 2.17
C ALA A 75 -4.98 -0.98 0.83
N GLY A 76 -4.69 0.12 0.12
CA GLY A 76 -3.93 0.12 -1.13
C GLY A 76 -2.52 -0.42 -0.96
N ALA A 77 -1.77 0.08 0.04
CA ALA A 77 -0.43 -0.38 0.36
C ALA A 77 -0.41 -1.88 0.70
N THR A 78 -1.35 -2.33 1.55
CA THR A 78 -1.51 -3.74 1.90
C THR A 78 -1.83 -4.61 0.68
N GLY A 79 -2.70 -4.12 -0.21
CA GLY A 79 -3.06 -4.82 -1.44
C GLY A 79 -1.88 -5.02 -2.39
N VAL A 80 -1.09 -3.96 -2.61
CA VAL A 80 0.11 -4.00 -3.47
C VAL A 80 1.18 -4.94 -2.90
N ASN A 81 1.39 -4.90 -1.58
CA ASN A 81 2.31 -5.80 -0.90
C ASN A 81 1.90 -7.28 -1.11
N ASN A 82 0.65 -7.61 -0.79
CA ASN A 82 0.13 -8.97 -0.97
C ASN A 82 0.15 -9.45 -2.43
N ALA A 83 -0.16 -8.58 -3.39
CA ALA A 83 -0.07 -8.91 -4.81
C ALA A 83 1.37 -9.24 -5.23
N THR A 84 2.36 -8.51 -4.72
CA THR A 84 3.78 -8.75 -4.99
C THR A 84 4.25 -10.08 -4.38
N ILE A 85 3.85 -10.37 -3.14
CA ILE A 85 4.13 -11.66 -2.49
C ILE A 85 3.50 -12.82 -3.28
N ALA A 86 2.23 -12.70 -3.67
CA ALA A 86 1.53 -13.73 -4.43
C ALA A 86 2.20 -13.98 -5.78
N TYR A 87 2.64 -12.92 -6.47
CA TYR A 87 3.39 -13.03 -7.72
C TYR A 87 4.69 -13.80 -7.54
N ASN A 88 5.50 -13.46 -6.53
CA ASN A 88 6.78 -14.14 -6.28
C ASN A 88 6.58 -15.61 -5.90
N ARG A 89 5.63 -15.91 -5.01
CA ARG A 89 5.29 -17.29 -4.64
C ARG A 89 4.83 -18.11 -5.84
N GLY A 90 4.00 -17.53 -6.70
CA GLY A 90 3.59 -18.19 -7.95
C GLY A 90 4.76 -18.52 -8.86
N GLN A 91 5.77 -17.66 -8.95
CA GLN A 91 6.99 -17.94 -9.73
C GLN A 91 7.83 -19.05 -9.09
N GLU A 92 7.97 -19.06 -7.76
CA GLU A 92 8.67 -20.10 -7.02
C GLU A 92 7.99 -21.47 -7.17
N ASP A 93 6.66 -21.52 -7.02
CA ASP A 93 5.86 -22.73 -7.20
C ASP A 93 5.96 -23.27 -8.64
N MET A 94 5.90 -22.38 -9.64
CA MET A 94 6.11 -22.76 -11.04
C MET A 94 7.53 -23.32 -11.25
N ALA A 95 8.57 -22.63 -10.75
CA ALA A 95 9.95 -23.09 -10.88
C ALA A 95 10.17 -24.46 -10.22
N GLY A 96 9.63 -24.66 -9.02
CA GLY A 96 9.67 -25.94 -8.31
C GLY A 96 8.95 -27.06 -9.07
N THR A 97 7.81 -26.75 -9.68
CA THR A 97 7.08 -27.71 -10.52
C THR A 97 7.88 -28.10 -11.76
N PHE A 98 8.45 -27.13 -12.48
CA PHE A 98 9.32 -27.41 -13.62
C PHE A 98 10.56 -28.22 -13.23
N GLN A 99 11.17 -27.91 -12.08
CA GLN A 99 12.30 -28.69 -11.56
C GLN A 99 11.90 -30.14 -11.24
N SER A 100 10.77 -30.34 -10.56
CA SER A 100 10.26 -31.69 -10.25
C SER A 100 9.97 -32.49 -11.52
N LYS A 101 9.34 -31.85 -12.52
CA LYS A 101 9.07 -32.47 -13.82
C LYS A 101 10.35 -32.74 -14.60
N ALA A 102 11.39 -31.93 -14.44
CA ALA A 102 12.69 -32.18 -15.08
C ALA A 102 13.39 -33.41 -14.50
N VAL A 103 13.27 -33.61 -13.18
CA VAL A 103 13.78 -34.82 -12.53
C VAL A 103 13.01 -36.06 -13.00
N ALA A 104 11.67 -35.98 -13.10
CA ALA A 104 10.86 -37.09 -13.60
C ALA A 104 11.18 -37.44 -15.06
N ALA A 105 11.21 -36.43 -15.94
CA ALA A 105 11.55 -36.61 -17.35
C ALA A 105 12.98 -37.14 -17.57
N ALA A 106 13.92 -36.83 -16.67
CA ALA A 106 15.26 -37.39 -16.73
C ALA A 106 15.29 -38.89 -16.38
N ASP A 107 14.31 -39.39 -15.63
CA ASP A 107 14.18 -40.79 -15.23
C ASP A 107 13.41 -41.63 -16.26
N ASP A 108 12.27 -41.12 -16.75
CA ASP A 108 11.37 -41.84 -17.67
C ASP A 108 11.48 -41.44 -19.15
N GLY A 109 12.16 -40.34 -19.46
CA GLY A 109 12.31 -39.81 -20.81
C GLY A 109 11.05 -39.10 -21.35
N ASP A 110 10.03 -38.85 -20.53
CA ASP A 110 8.80 -38.17 -20.94
C ASP A 110 8.91 -36.65 -20.81
N PHE A 111 8.96 -35.97 -21.95
CA PHE A 111 9.04 -34.51 -22.02
C PHE A 111 7.71 -33.82 -22.29
N SER A 112 6.59 -34.56 -22.38
CA SER A 112 5.27 -34.03 -22.74
C SER A 112 4.84 -32.83 -21.88
N TYR A 113 5.20 -32.83 -20.59
CA TYR A 113 4.92 -31.71 -19.70
C TYR A 113 5.55 -30.39 -20.19
N PHE A 114 6.79 -30.44 -20.69
CA PHE A 114 7.50 -29.27 -21.21
C PHE A 114 6.97 -28.83 -22.57
N ASP A 115 6.48 -29.75 -23.39
CA ASP A 115 5.86 -29.41 -24.67
C ASP A 115 4.54 -28.65 -24.46
N ASP A 116 3.75 -29.06 -23.47
CA ASP A 116 2.45 -28.47 -23.17
C ASP A 116 2.53 -27.16 -22.35
N HIS A 117 3.54 -27.03 -21.48
CA HIS A 117 3.63 -25.94 -20.50
C HIS A 117 4.90 -25.08 -20.63
N GLY A 118 5.91 -25.55 -21.35
CA GLY A 118 7.15 -24.84 -21.58
C GLY A 118 6.97 -23.66 -22.53
N TYR A 119 7.84 -22.66 -22.41
CA TYR A 119 7.88 -21.56 -23.35
C TYR A 119 8.59 -22.03 -24.63
N LEU A 120 7.85 -22.16 -25.73
CA LEU A 120 8.43 -22.27 -27.07
C LEU A 120 9.26 -21.01 -27.33
N ASN A 121 10.52 -21.20 -27.75
CA ASN A 121 11.38 -20.12 -28.22
C ASN A 121 10.78 -19.41 -29.44
#